data_AF-A0A1X1V8H0-F1
#
_entry.id   AF-A0A1X1V8H0-F1
#
_cell.length_a   1.000
_cell.length_b   1.000
_cell.length_c   1.000
_cell.angle_alpha   90.00
_cell.angle_beta   90.00
_cell.angle_gamma   90.00
#
_symmetry.space_group_name_H-M   'P 1'
#
loop_
_entity.id
_entity.type
_entity.pdbx_description
1 polymer ?
#
loop_
_entity_poly.entity_id
_entity_poly.type
_entity_poly.pdbx_seq_one_letter_code
_entity_poly.pdbx_strand_id
1 'polypeptide(L)'
;MLMRYAVLVPEPTNPYDPNAVAVYIDGLHVGYVPAVEAPRLQAIAFAYMRQGRQFVVLARVWACCENDHWSARVTLSFSEATEDEWAYVDHPSWPGSRSPDGSERLTETGRMMRIGNAKVAGVIHGRDFESFRPQIAQAKSDGDLNTALGLLRECIDAAERQAGVYCMRPQLWPTEQAAIVLHKLKDYQAEVAVLERFLEADPSGRGTKGIRERLARARTLAGGPDPAATGQIADVSTEAKEVVFDDSERVEPAVLTSAAELVHEKEFEANIRAVFAEAGVALGSAYETEAVLREMLGVPGEFTTITAYVKGRPVGYVGALYADSVRAVLRDPIHQEKAVAVRCRIYAAEKPTWTARITLGPYEDVVAAVDDPQSAAEGRSVTDAMARLRRERLAEGGVVADEQRVRLVRGRDFGEWVEPIRELRRTGCDAEAFELLMECIDAAECHSRGQGWVPPTWYTEQAAIILRKRGDLAGEVALLERFLDACPPDQPQVDIAERLVKARARLTHRSGDPLIPPTSWQAAHGESYPNGGDA
;
A
#
# COMPACT_ATOMS: atom_id res chain seq x y z
N MET A 1 -9.77 18.89 -25.54
CA MET A 1 -9.90 20.28 -25.04
C MET A 1 -10.56 21.13 -26.11
N LEU A 2 -11.46 22.03 -25.75
CA LEU A 2 -12.23 22.81 -26.73
C LEU A 2 -12.19 24.30 -26.36
N MET A 3 -11.74 25.13 -27.30
CA MET A 3 -11.93 26.58 -27.22
C MET A 3 -13.30 26.92 -27.82
N ARG A 4 -14.08 27.69 -27.06
CA ARG A 4 -15.44 28.11 -27.40
C ARG A 4 -15.66 29.55 -26.95
N TYR A 5 -16.75 30.15 -27.40
CA TYR A 5 -17.22 31.41 -26.82
C TYR A 5 -18.24 31.10 -25.73
N ALA A 6 -18.07 31.70 -24.56
CA ALA A 6 -19.07 31.69 -23.51
C ALA A 6 -19.86 32.98 -23.49
N VAL A 7 -21.18 32.86 -23.37
CA VAL A 7 -22.10 33.96 -23.12
C VAL A 7 -22.35 34.06 -21.62
N LEU A 8 -22.12 35.23 -21.05
CA LEU A 8 -22.34 35.54 -19.64
C LEU A 8 -23.69 36.24 -19.49
N VAL A 9 -24.59 35.63 -18.70
CA VAL A 9 -25.97 36.10 -18.51
C VAL A 9 -26.20 36.41 -17.03
N PRO A 10 -26.57 37.65 -16.66
CA PRO A 10 -26.84 37.98 -15.27
C PRO A 10 -28.19 37.39 -14.84
N GLU A 11 -28.24 36.75 -13.67
CA GLU A 11 -29.45 36.17 -13.09
C GLU A 11 -29.78 36.81 -11.73
N PRO A 12 -30.29 38.06 -11.69
CA PRO A 12 -30.57 38.75 -10.43
C PRO A 12 -31.68 38.10 -9.59
N THR A 13 -32.49 37.24 -10.22
CA THR A 13 -33.56 36.48 -9.56
C THR A 13 -33.10 35.10 -9.09
N ASN A 14 -31.81 34.78 -9.22
CA ASN A 14 -31.27 33.52 -8.73
C ASN A 14 -31.46 33.44 -7.20
N PRO A 15 -32.07 32.37 -6.66
CA PRO A 15 -32.45 32.30 -5.25
C PRO A 15 -31.24 32.13 -4.31
N TYR A 16 -30.05 31.80 -4.83
CA TYR A 16 -28.86 31.53 -4.03
C TYR A 16 -27.87 32.69 -4.01
N ASP A 17 -27.72 33.41 -5.14
CA ASP A 17 -26.83 34.57 -5.25
C ASP A 17 -27.49 35.64 -6.14
N PRO A 18 -27.90 36.81 -5.60
CA PRO A 18 -28.48 37.87 -6.42
C PRO A 18 -27.46 38.49 -7.40
N ASN A 19 -26.16 38.23 -7.23
CA ASN A 19 -25.11 38.64 -8.15
C ASN A 19 -24.77 37.57 -9.20
N ALA A 20 -25.49 36.45 -9.23
CA ALA A 20 -25.17 35.32 -10.09
C ALA A 20 -25.02 35.73 -11.56
N VAL A 21 -23.99 35.18 -12.20
CA VAL A 21 -23.76 35.28 -13.65
C VAL A 21 -23.63 33.86 -14.18
N ALA A 22 -24.64 33.42 -14.93
CA ALA A 22 -24.67 32.13 -15.59
C ALA A 22 -23.75 32.15 -16.82
N VAL A 23 -23.07 31.04 -17.06
CA VAL A 23 -22.13 30.83 -18.16
C VAL A 23 -22.76 29.86 -19.14
N TYR A 24 -22.95 30.29 -20.39
CA TYR A 24 -23.50 29.47 -21.46
C TYR A 24 -22.47 29.24 -22.56
N ILE A 25 -22.31 28.00 -23.01
CA ILE A 25 -21.45 27.64 -24.15
C ILE A 25 -22.28 26.85 -25.15
N ASP A 26 -22.28 27.26 -26.42
CA ASP A 26 -23.08 26.64 -27.48
C ASP A 26 -24.58 26.53 -27.10
N GLY A 27 -25.08 27.50 -26.32
CA GLY A 27 -26.46 27.55 -25.81
C GLY A 27 -26.74 26.68 -24.58
N LEU A 28 -25.76 25.91 -24.09
CA LEU A 28 -25.89 25.06 -22.92
C LEU A 28 -25.36 25.78 -21.66
N HIS A 29 -26.12 25.72 -20.57
CA HIS A 29 -25.68 26.22 -19.28
C HIS A 29 -24.61 25.29 -18.70
N VAL A 30 -23.39 25.81 -18.49
CA VAL A 30 -22.23 25.02 -18.04
C VAL A 30 -21.82 25.34 -16.60
N GLY A 31 -22.41 26.37 -15.98
CA GLY A 31 -22.19 26.72 -14.58
C GLY A 31 -22.30 28.22 -14.33
N TYR A 32 -21.88 28.66 -13.15
CA TYR A 32 -21.88 30.06 -12.73
C TYR A 32 -20.46 30.58 -12.51
N VAL A 33 -20.28 31.88 -12.70
CA VAL A 33 -19.08 32.60 -12.25
C VAL A 33 -18.96 32.46 -10.72
N PRO A 34 -17.74 32.24 -10.16
CA PRO A 34 -17.54 32.23 -8.72
C PRO A 34 -18.10 33.48 -8.03
N ALA A 35 -18.78 33.29 -6.89
CA ALA A 35 -19.49 34.36 -6.17
C ALA A 35 -18.61 35.59 -5.84
N VAL A 36 -17.30 35.41 -5.65
CA VAL A 36 -16.36 36.50 -5.40
C VAL A 36 -16.18 37.43 -6.61
N GLU A 37 -16.23 36.90 -7.83
CA GLU A 37 -16.09 37.67 -9.08
C GLU A 37 -17.44 38.12 -9.64
N ALA A 38 -18.53 37.43 -9.26
CA ALA A 38 -19.85 37.61 -9.81
C ALA A 38 -20.37 39.07 -9.74
N PRO A 39 -20.25 39.83 -8.62
CA PRO A 39 -20.72 41.22 -8.55
C PRO A 39 -20.06 42.14 -9.59
N ARG A 40 -18.77 41.94 -9.85
CA ARG A 40 -18.01 42.73 -10.83
C ARG A 40 -18.47 42.41 -12.25
N LEU A 41 -18.60 41.13 -12.58
CA LEU A 41 -19.00 40.69 -13.92
C LEU A 41 -20.47 40.92 -14.22
N GLN A 42 -21.34 40.85 -13.21
CA GLN A 42 -22.78 41.06 -13.36
C GLN A 42 -23.09 42.49 -13.80
N ALA A 43 -22.41 43.48 -13.23
CA ALA A 43 -22.56 44.88 -13.63
C ALA A 43 -22.22 45.10 -15.12
N ILE A 44 -21.17 44.43 -15.60
CA ILE A 44 -20.76 44.48 -17.02
C ILE A 44 -21.80 43.76 -17.89
N ALA A 45 -22.24 42.57 -17.48
CA ALA A 45 -23.23 41.78 -18.21
C ALA A 45 -24.55 42.54 -18.36
N PHE A 46 -25.02 43.22 -17.31
CA PHE A 46 -26.20 44.09 -17.37
C PHE A 46 -26.04 45.25 -18.35
N ALA A 47 -24.86 45.87 -18.42
CA ALA A 47 -24.60 46.97 -19.34
C ALA A 47 -24.72 46.51 -20.81
N TYR A 48 -24.17 45.34 -21.13
CA TYR A 48 -24.32 44.73 -22.46
C TYR A 48 -25.80 44.40 -22.76
N MET A 49 -26.51 43.79 -21.81
CA MET A 49 -27.90 43.40 -21.96
C MET A 49 -28.82 44.60 -22.21
N ARG A 50 -28.63 45.73 -21.50
CA ARG A 50 -29.38 46.97 -21.71
C ARG A 50 -29.19 47.57 -23.10
N GLN A 51 -28.08 47.26 -23.75
CA GLN A 51 -27.77 47.69 -25.12
C GLN A 51 -28.28 46.70 -26.18
N GLY A 52 -28.98 45.63 -25.78
CA GLY A 52 -29.38 44.56 -26.69
C GLY A 52 -28.20 43.72 -27.20
N ARG A 53 -27.07 43.69 -26.48
CA ARG A 53 -25.87 42.93 -26.82
C ARG A 53 -25.64 41.80 -25.84
N GLN A 54 -24.99 40.74 -26.30
CA GLN A 54 -24.53 39.64 -25.44
C GLN A 54 -23.12 39.93 -24.90
N PHE A 55 -22.88 39.61 -23.62
CA PHE A 55 -21.54 39.68 -23.04
C PHE A 55 -20.83 38.34 -23.31
N VAL A 56 -19.94 38.34 -24.30
CA VAL A 56 -19.27 37.13 -24.80
C VAL A 56 -17.78 37.19 -24.46
N VAL A 57 -17.24 36.07 -23.98
CA VAL A 57 -15.83 35.91 -23.67
C VAL A 57 -15.29 34.61 -24.24
N LEU A 58 -13.99 34.53 -24.49
CA LEU A 58 -13.37 33.28 -24.89
C LEU A 58 -13.37 32.32 -23.69
N ALA A 59 -13.81 31.10 -23.90
CA ALA A 59 -13.90 30.06 -22.90
C ALA A 59 -13.11 28.83 -23.33
N ARG A 60 -12.34 28.32 -22.38
CA ARG A 60 -11.59 27.08 -22.51
C ARG A 60 -12.31 26.01 -21.71
N VAL A 61 -12.82 25.01 -22.40
CA VAL A 61 -13.54 23.88 -21.80
C VAL A 61 -12.61 22.68 -21.70
N TRP A 62 -12.43 22.22 -20.47
CA TRP A 62 -11.80 20.95 -20.15
C TRP A 62 -12.84 20.04 -19.51
N ALA A 63 -12.88 18.79 -19.94
CA ALA A 63 -13.70 17.77 -19.32
C ALA A 63 -12.98 16.42 -19.43
N CYS A 64 -13.02 15.66 -18.35
CA CYS A 64 -12.60 14.27 -18.29
C CYS A 64 -13.76 13.43 -17.77
N CYS A 65 -13.95 12.23 -18.33
CA CYS A 65 -14.86 11.23 -17.80
C CYS A 65 -14.00 10.02 -17.39
N GLU A 66 -13.95 9.75 -16.09
CA GLU A 66 -13.24 8.62 -15.50
C GLU A 66 -14.27 7.82 -14.67
N ASN A 67 -14.44 6.52 -14.97
CA ASN A 67 -15.35 5.62 -14.24
C ASN A 67 -16.78 6.20 -14.07
N ASP A 68 -17.36 6.65 -15.19
CA ASP A 68 -18.68 7.31 -15.27
C ASP A 68 -18.82 8.60 -14.44
N HIS A 69 -17.72 9.12 -13.87
CA HIS A 69 -17.67 10.41 -13.20
C HIS A 69 -17.07 11.46 -14.13
N TRP A 70 -17.83 12.55 -14.32
CA TRP A 70 -17.37 13.70 -15.09
C TRP A 70 -16.72 14.73 -14.18
N SER A 71 -15.50 15.15 -14.54
CA SER A 71 -14.87 16.36 -14.03
C SER A 71 -14.75 17.36 -15.17
N ALA A 72 -15.31 18.55 -15.00
CA ALA A 72 -15.28 19.59 -16.03
C ALA A 72 -14.90 20.95 -15.44
N ARG A 73 -14.19 21.75 -16.24
CA ARG A 73 -13.82 23.13 -15.93
C ARG A 73 -14.01 24.00 -17.16
N VAL A 74 -14.52 25.20 -16.92
CA VAL A 74 -14.61 26.28 -17.90
C VAL A 74 -13.77 27.44 -17.41
N THR A 75 -12.71 27.78 -18.13
CA THR A 75 -11.90 28.98 -17.85
C THR A 75 -12.32 30.09 -18.81
N LEU A 76 -12.71 31.24 -18.26
CA LEU A 76 -13.12 32.42 -19.01
C LEU A 76 -11.91 33.35 -19.16
N SER A 77 -11.55 33.71 -20.40
CA SER A 77 -10.48 34.67 -20.70
C SER A 77 -11.08 36.00 -21.14
N PHE A 78 -10.74 37.06 -20.40
CA PHE A 78 -11.20 38.43 -20.64
C PHE A 78 -10.17 39.28 -21.39
N SER A 79 -8.92 38.83 -21.49
CA SER A 79 -7.78 39.60 -22.03
C SER A 79 -7.22 39.03 -23.34
N GLU A 80 -7.87 38.02 -23.94
CA GLU A 80 -7.35 37.19 -25.05
C GLU A 80 -6.02 36.46 -24.76
N ALA A 81 -5.32 36.81 -23.67
CA ALA A 81 -4.23 36.03 -23.12
C ALA A 81 -4.79 34.70 -22.62
N THR A 82 -4.28 33.62 -23.19
CA THR A 82 -4.50 32.27 -22.68
C THR A 82 -3.36 31.93 -21.73
N GLU A 83 -3.68 31.47 -20.53
CA GLU A 83 -2.70 30.76 -19.69
C GLU A 83 -2.14 29.56 -20.49
N ASP A 84 -0.88 29.22 -20.24
CA ASP A 84 -0.24 28.03 -20.79
C ASP A 84 -1.09 26.78 -20.50
N GLU A 85 -0.91 25.75 -21.31
CA GLU A 85 -1.59 24.47 -21.12
C GLU A 85 -0.93 23.72 -19.96
N TRP A 86 -1.70 23.36 -18.94
CA TRP A 86 -1.26 22.48 -17.87
C TRP A 86 -2.35 21.48 -17.55
N ALA A 87 -1.96 20.22 -17.32
CA ALA A 87 -2.88 19.19 -16.87
C ALA A 87 -3.16 19.42 -15.38
N TYR A 88 -4.43 19.27 -14.97
CA TYR A 88 -4.91 19.55 -13.60
C TYR A 88 -4.15 18.80 -12.50
N VAL A 89 -3.45 17.75 -12.90
CA VAL A 89 -2.72 16.84 -12.06
C VAL A 89 -1.34 17.35 -11.65
N ASP A 90 -0.84 18.43 -12.29
CA ASP A 90 0.53 18.90 -12.13
C ASP A 90 0.70 20.04 -11.10
N HIS A 91 -0.37 20.51 -10.44
CA HIS A 91 -0.29 21.62 -9.49
C HIS A 91 -0.68 21.22 -8.05
N PRO A 92 0.29 20.99 -7.16
CA PRO A 92 0.07 20.48 -5.79
C PRO A 92 -0.59 21.47 -4.81
N SER A 93 -1.06 22.64 -5.26
CA SER A 93 -1.52 23.73 -4.39
C SER A 93 -2.88 24.33 -4.75
N TRP A 94 -3.71 23.60 -5.51
CA TRP A 94 -5.03 24.12 -5.90
C TRP A 94 -6.00 24.22 -4.69
N PRO A 95 -6.78 25.31 -4.52
CA PRO A 95 -7.61 25.52 -3.33
C PRO A 95 -8.74 24.50 -3.12
N GLY A 96 -9.23 23.86 -4.17
CA GLY A 96 -10.27 22.81 -4.03
C GLY A 96 -9.74 21.38 -4.13
N SER A 97 -8.42 21.18 -4.22
CA SER A 97 -7.82 19.89 -3.85
C SER A 97 -7.64 19.81 -2.35
N ARG A 98 -7.81 20.90 -1.60
CA ARG A 98 -7.90 20.85 -0.14
C ARG A 98 -9.36 20.93 0.29
N SER A 99 -9.79 19.97 1.12
CA SER A 99 -10.99 20.13 1.93
C SER A 99 -10.90 21.43 2.75
N PRO A 100 -12.02 22.00 3.24
CA PRO A 100 -12.01 23.24 4.05
C PRO A 100 -11.10 23.22 5.28
N ASP A 101 -10.64 22.04 5.68
CA ASP A 101 -9.74 21.73 6.80
C ASP A 101 -8.27 21.51 6.41
N GLY A 102 -7.94 21.63 5.13
CA GLY A 102 -6.58 21.48 4.59
C GLY A 102 -6.22 20.08 4.06
N SER A 103 -7.06 19.05 4.20
CA SER A 103 -6.75 17.70 3.70
C SER A 103 -6.81 17.61 2.17
N GLU A 104 -5.82 17.00 1.52
CA GLU A 104 -5.77 16.94 0.06
C GLU A 104 -6.72 15.87 -0.53
N ARG A 105 -7.89 16.26 -1.06
CA ARG A 105 -8.75 15.42 -1.91
C ARG A 105 -8.11 15.20 -3.28
N LEU A 106 -7.63 13.98 -3.52
CA LEU A 106 -7.15 13.58 -4.84
C LEU A 106 -8.24 12.97 -5.72
N THR A 107 -8.23 13.31 -7.00
CA THR A 107 -8.94 12.56 -8.05
C THR A 107 -8.29 11.19 -8.26
N GLU A 108 -8.90 10.29 -9.03
CA GLU A 108 -8.28 9.00 -9.37
C GLU A 108 -6.95 9.17 -10.11
N THR A 109 -6.91 10.04 -11.12
CA THR A 109 -5.65 10.43 -11.77
C THR A 109 -4.65 11.02 -10.77
N GLY A 110 -5.08 11.86 -9.83
CA GLY A 110 -4.23 12.36 -8.75
C GLY A 110 -3.67 11.25 -7.84
N ARG A 111 -4.48 10.24 -7.52
CA ARG A 111 -4.05 9.05 -6.75
C ARG A 111 -3.01 8.25 -7.53
N MET A 112 -3.22 8.03 -8.82
CA MET A 112 -2.27 7.33 -9.69
C MET A 112 -0.94 8.09 -9.81
N MET A 113 -0.98 9.42 -9.92
CA MET A 113 0.23 10.24 -9.90
C MET A 113 0.94 10.22 -8.56
N ARG A 114 0.20 10.28 -7.44
CA ARG A 114 0.80 10.14 -6.10
C ARG A 114 1.50 8.78 -5.96
N ILE A 115 0.88 7.69 -6.45
CA ILE A 115 1.51 6.36 -6.51
C ILE A 115 2.78 6.39 -7.38
N GLY A 116 2.74 7.02 -8.55
CA GLY A 116 3.90 7.18 -9.42
C GLY A 116 5.03 7.97 -8.76
N ASN A 117 4.73 9.11 -8.17
CA ASN A 117 5.68 9.97 -7.45
C ASN A 117 6.28 9.25 -6.25
N ALA A 118 5.47 8.49 -5.51
CA ALA A 118 5.94 7.72 -4.37
C ALA A 118 6.86 6.56 -4.79
N LYS A 119 6.59 5.92 -5.94
CA LYS A 119 7.53 4.95 -6.53
C LYS A 119 8.86 5.61 -6.87
N VAL A 120 8.84 6.77 -7.53
CA VAL A 120 10.07 7.53 -7.86
C VAL A 120 10.82 7.95 -6.60
N ALA A 121 10.12 8.40 -5.56
CA ALA A 121 10.70 8.81 -4.29
C ALA A 121 11.43 7.66 -3.56
N GLY A 122 10.95 6.42 -3.74
CA GLY A 122 11.53 5.18 -3.22
C GLY A 122 12.74 4.65 -4.02
N VAL A 123 13.19 5.34 -5.08
CA VAL A 123 14.31 4.89 -5.90
C VAL A 123 15.66 5.31 -5.32
N ILE A 124 16.62 4.38 -5.31
CA ILE A 124 18.04 4.56 -4.98
C ILE A 124 18.86 3.99 -6.13
N HIS A 125 19.78 4.79 -6.68
CA HIS A 125 20.61 4.40 -7.82
C HIS A 125 19.82 3.75 -8.98
N GLY A 126 18.64 4.30 -9.29
CA GLY A 126 17.80 3.83 -10.40
C GLY A 126 16.99 2.55 -10.11
N ARG A 127 16.98 2.02 -8.88
CA ARG A 127 16.19 0.86 -8.48
C ARG A 127 15.37 1.14 -7.23
N ASP A 128 14.25 0.44 -7.06
CA ASP A 128 13.46 0.51 -5.81
C ASP A 128 14.32 0.11 -4.60
N PHE A 129 14.20 0.80 -3.47
CA PHE A 129 15.04 0.55 -2.30
C PHE A 129 14.90 -0.89 -1.75
N GLU A 130 13.76 -1.56 -1.93
CA GLU A 130 13.60 -2.95 -1.50
C GLU A 130 14.49 -3.91 -2.30
N SER A 131 14.84 -3.55 -3.54
CA SER A 131 15.75 -4.34 -4.37
C SER A 131 17.16 -4.48 -3.81
N PHE A 132 17.52 -3.68 -2.80
CA PHE A 132 18.81 -3.75 -2.09
C PHE A 132 18.85 -4.80 -0.97
N ARG A 133 17.72 -5.46 -0.64
CA ARG A 133 17.64 -6.53 0.38
C ARG A 133 18.73 -7.60 0.21
N PRO A 134 18.98 -8.16 -0.99
CA PRO A 134 20.00 -9.20 -1.18
C PRO A 134 21.42 -8.68 -0.92
N GLN A 135 21.77 -7.47 -1.37
CA GLN A 135 23.08 -6.87 -1.16
C GLN A 135 23.32 -6.56 0.31
N ILE A 136 22.31 -6.04 1.02
CA ILE A 136 22.37 -5.82 2.46
C ILE A 136 22.52 -7.14 3.21
N ALA A 137 21.78 -8.18 2.81
CA ALA A 137 21.94 -9.51 3.39
C ALA A 137 23.34 -10.09 3.14
N GLN A 138 23.92 -9.83 1.96
CA GLN A 138 25.25 -10.31 1.57
C GLN A 138 26.32 -9.62 2.41
N ALA A 139 26.32 -8.29 2.47
CA ALA A 139 27.24 -7.52 3.31
C ALA A 139 27.17 -7.95 4.79
N LYS A 140 25.96 -8.21 5.32
CA LYS A 140 25.78 -8.74 6.68
C LYS A 140 26.35 -10.14 6.87
N SER A 141 26.24 -11.01 5.86
CA SER A 141 26.82 -12.36 5.86
C SER A 141 28.35 -12.31 5.85
N ASP A 142 28.92 -11.40 5.06
CA ASP A 142 30.36 -11.24 4.92
C ASP A 142 31.01 -10.56 6.13
N GLY A 143 30.20 -10.13 7.10
CA GLY A 143 30.67 -9.37 8.27
C GLY A 143 30.97 -7.90 7.98
N ASP A 144 30.73 -7.44 6.74
CA ASP A 144 30.86 -6.04 6.34
C ASP A 144 29.62 -5.23 6.77
N LEU A 145 29.54 -5.04 8.09
CA LEU A 145 28.45 -4.30 8.73
C LEU A 145 28.42 -2.82 8.34
N ASN A 146 29.56 -2.25 7.92
CA ASN A 146 29.63 -0.84 7.50
C ASN A 146 28.97 -0.65 6.13
N THR A 147 29.26 -1.52 5.16
CA THR A 147 28.59 -1.49 3.85
C THR A 147 27.09 -1.73 3.99
N ALA A 148 26.70 -2.71 4.81
CA ALA A 148 25.29 -2.95 5.12
C ALA A 148 24.58 -1.72 5.71
N LEU A 149 25.22 -1.02 6.66
CA LEU A 149 24.68 0.18 7.28
C LEU A 149 24.60 1.36 6.30
N GLY A 150 25.57 1.52 5.40
CA GLY A 150 25.56 2.51 4.33
C GLY A 150 24.33 2.36 3.44
N LEU A 151 24.13 1.17 2.88
CA LEU A 151 22.95 0.85 2.05
C LEU A 151 21.63 1.03 2.80
N LEU A 152 21.59 0.64 4.09
CA LEU A 152 20.39 0.78 4.92
C LEU A 152 20.03 2.24 5.18
N ARG A 153 21.03 3.14 5.34
CA ARG A 153 20.77 4.58 5.49
C ARG A 153 20.12 5.15 4.24
N GLU A 154 20.61 4.80 3.06
CA GLU A 154 19.99 5.22 1.81
C GLU A 154 18.56 4.66 1.66
N CYS A 155 18.34 3.40 2.05
CA CYS A 155 17.01 2.77 2.09
C CYS A 155 16.04 3.48 3.04
N ILE A 156 16.52 3.92 4.21
CA ILE A 156 15.72 4.72 5.16
C ILE A 156 15.33 6.05 4.50
N ASP A 157 16.29 6.77 3.91
CA ASP A 157 16.03 8.05 3.26
C ASP A 157 14.98 7.91 2.13
N ALA A 158 15.06 6.84 1.34
CA ALA A 158 14.10 6.56 0.28
C ALA A 158 12.72 6.16 0.81
N ALA A 159 12.67 5.33 1.86
CA ALA A 159 11.42 4.94 2.51
C ALA A 159 10.71 6.14 3.14
N GLU A 160 11.45 7.07 3.75
CA GLU A 160 10.93 8.32 4.32
C GLU A 160 10.41 9.26 3.23
N ARG A 161 11.16 9.45 2.13
CA ARG A 161 10.67 10.25 0.97
C ARG A 161 9.38 9.66 0.39
N GLN A 162 9.35 8.35 0.18
CA GLN A 162 8.16 7.65 -0.32
C GLN A 162 6.97 7.82 0.65
N ALA A 163 7.20 7.65 1.95
CA ALA A 163 6.20 7.88 2.98
C ALA A 163 5.70 9.32 3.01
N GLY A 164 6.58 10.31 2.83
CA GLY A 164 6.20 11.71 2.72
C GLY A 164 5.23 11.98 1.56
N VAL A 165 5.44 11.33 0.40
CA VAL A 165 4.51 11.44 -0.73
C VAL A 165 3.16 10.78 -0.43
N TYR A 166 3.17 9.60 0.22
CA TYR A 166 1.94 8.91 0.60
C TYR A 166 1.26 9.51 1.85
N CYS A 167 1.94 10.40 2.57
CA CYS A 167 1.53 10.89 3.89
C CYS A 167 1.25 9.73 4.87
N MET A 168 2.11 8.71 4.85
CA MET A 168 1.99 7.52 5.66
C MET A 168 3.28 7.23 6.43
N ARG A 169 3.25 6.22 7.30
CA ARG A 169 4.45 5.74 8.00
C ARG A 169 5.50 5.21 7.00
N PRO A 170 6.80 5.52 7.18
CA PRO A 170 7.88 4.88 6.42
C PRO A 170 7.84 3.35 6.53
N GLN A 171 8.30 2.68 5.47
CA GLN A 171 8.45 1.22 5.52
C GLN A 171 9.40 0.83 6.66
N LEU A 172 8.98 -0.16 7.44
CA LEU A 172 9.63 -0.50 8.71
C LEU A 172 10.97 -1.21 8.54
N TRP A 173 11.08 -2.02 7.47
CA TRP A 173 12.19 -2.95 7.26
C TRP A 173 13.59 -2.29 7.27
N PRO A 174 13.88 -1.20 6.54
CA PRO A 174 15.21 -0.58 6.52
C PRO A 174 15.67 -0.14 7.92
N THR A 175 14.79 0.53 8.66
CA THR A 175 15.07 1.00 10.03
C THR A 175 15.33 -0.17 10.98
N GLU A 176 14.49 -1.21 10.94
CA GLU A 176 14.71 -2.40 11.78
C GLU A 176 16.04 -3.08 11.48
N GLN A 177 16.40 -3.22 10.20
CA GLN A 177 17.67 -3.82 9.82
C GLN A 177 18.86 -2.94 10.24
N ALA A 178 18.77 -1.63 10.11
CA ALA A 178 19.80 -0.70 10.56
C ALA A 178 20.02 -0.81 12.08
N ALA A 179 18.93 -0.82 12.85
CA ALA A 179 18.99 -1.02 14.29
C ALA A 179 19.62 -2.38 14.66
N ILE A 180 19.35 -3.46 13.92
CA ILE A 180 20.03 -4.76 14.12
C ILE A 180 21.53 -4.67 13.87
N VAL A 181 21.95 -3.99 12.81
CA VAL A 181 23.38 -3.83 12.47
C VAL A 181 24.09 -2.99 13.54
N LEU A 182 23.51 -1.87 13.95
CA LEU A 182 24.06 -0.98 14.99
C LEU A 182 24.16 -1.68 16.34
N HIS A 183 23.16 -2.48 16.71
CA HIS A 183 23.20 -3.31 17.91
C HIS A 183 24.36 -4.31 17.92
N LYS A 184 24.64 -4.93 16.77
CA LYS A 184 25.79 -5.85 16.61
C LYS A 184 27.12 -5.12 16.74
N LEU A 185 27.21 -3.90 16.20
CA LEU A 185 28.37 -3.01 16.32
C LEU A 185 28.55 -2.42 17.72
N LYS A 186 27.58 -2.60 18.63
CA LYS A 186 27.56 -2.00 19.98
C LYS A 186 27.51 -0.48 19.96
N ASP A 187 27.06 0.11 18.85
CA ASP A 187 26.79 1.53 18.72
C ASP A 187 25.33 1.81 19.09
N TYR A 188 25.04 1.75 20.39
CA TYR A 188 23.68 1.93 20.90
C TYR A 188 23.18 3.37 20.76
N GLN A 189 24.08 4.36 20.72
CA GLN A 189 23.72 5.75 20.51
C GLN A 189 23.20 5.96 19.08
N ALA A 190 23.87 5.40 18.08
CA ALA A 190 23.34 5.41 16.71
C ALA A 190 22.08 4.55 16.57
N GLU A 191 21.96 3.41 17.28
CA GLU A 191 20.72 2.61 17.30
C GLU A 191 19.54 3.44 17.84
N VAL A 192 19.73 4.23 18.89
CA VAL A 192 18.72 5.17 19.41
C VAL A 192 18.36 6.21 18.35
N ALA A 193 19.37 6.87 17.76
CA ALA A 193 19.15 7.93 16.77
C ALA A 193 18.34 7.47 15.56
N VAL A 194 18.61 6.26 15.03
CA VAL A 194 17.87 5.75 13.86
C VAL A 194 16.42 5.38 14.21
N LEU A 195 16.17 4.89 15.42
CA LEU A 195 14.83 4.55 15.88
C LEU A 195 14.01 5.82 16.19
N GLU A 196 14.63 6.84 16.77
CA GLU A 196 13.98 8.15 17.01
C GLU A 196 13.65 8.85 15.69
N ARG A 197 14.58 8.84 14.73
CA ARG A 197 14.35 9.36 13.37
C ARG A 197 13.12 8.73 12.72
N PHE A 198 12.95 7.42 12.84
CA PHE A 198 11.76 6.74 12.32
C PHE A 198 10.47 7.19 13.00
N LEU A 199 10.49 7.42 14.31
CA LEU A 199 9.32 7.93 15.05
C LEU A 199 8.98 9.36 14.63
N GLU A 200 9.97 10.18 14.35
CA GLU A 200 9.80 11.55 13.84
C GLU A 200 9.22 11.56 12.41
N ALA A 201 9.65 10.63 11.56
CA ALA A 201 9.16 10.49 10.19
C ALA A 201 7.78 9.79 10.10
N ASP A 202 7.32 9.13 11.16
CA ASP A 202 5.97 8.57 11.24
C ASP A 202 4.96 9.70 11.52
N PRO A 203 3.99 9.98 10.62
CA PRO A 203 2.99 11.03 10.84
C PRO A 203 2.17 10.85 12.13
N SER A 204 2.08 9.62 12.65
CA SER A 204 1.42 9.37 13.92
C SER A 204 2.29 9.64 15.14
N GLY A 205 3.60 9.83 14.96
CA GLY A 205 4.61 9.95 16.02
C GLY A 205 4.78 8.70 16.89
N ARG A 206 4.04 7.62 16.61
CA ARG A 206 3.93 6.46 17.50
C ARG A 206 4.86 5.32 17.14
N GLY A 207 5.13 5.09 15.86
CA GLY A 207 5.81 3.89 15.38
C GLY A 207 5.07 2.59 15.74
N THR A 208 5.74 1.45 15.52
CA THR A 208 5.22 0.15 15.95
C THR A 208 5.64 -0.15 17.40
N LYS A 209 4.90 -1.02 18.08
CA LYS A 209 5.29 -1.55 19.40
C LYS A 209 6.73 -2.09 19.40
N GLY A 210 7.10 -2.84 18.36
CA GLY A 210 8.44 -3.41 18.22
C GLY A 210 9.56 -2.35 18.17
N ILE A 211 9.35 -1.24 17.46
CA ILE A 211 10.29 -0.11 17.42
C ILE A 211 10.40 0.56 18.78
N ARG A 212 9.27 0.83 19.46
CA ARG A 212 9.27 1.46 20.78
C ARG A 212 9.99 0.63 21.83
N GLU A 213 9.70 -0.67 21.90
CA GLU A 213 10.38 -1.58 22.81
C GLU A 213 11.88 -1.68 22.52
N ARG A 214 12.25 -1.69 21.24
CA ARG A 214 13.65 -1.69 20.82
C ARG A 214 14.35 -0.40 21.22
N LEU A 215 13.72 0.75 20.99
CA LEU A 215 14.24 2.06 21.38
C LEU A 215 14.47 2.14 22.88
N ALA A 216 13.50 1.67 23.69
CA ALA A 216 13.64 1.61 25.14
C ALA A 216 14.87 0.77 25.55
N ARG A 217 15.03 -0.43 24.98
CA ARG A 217 16.22 -1.28 25.23
C ARG A 217 17.52 -0.61 24.79
N ALA A 218 17.54 0.02 23.62
CA ALA A 218 18.71 0.70 23.09
C ALA A 218 19.12 1.88 23.98
N ARG A 219 18.16 2.68 24.49
CA ARG A 219 18.42 3.78 25.43
C ARG A 219 19.05 3.28 26.74
N THR A 220 18.54 2.19 27.32
CA THR A 220 19.13 1.57 28.52
C THR A 220 20.58 1.14 28.26
N LEU A 221 20.84 0.48 27.13
CA LEU A 221 22.19 0.03 26.75
C LEU A 221 23.15 1.19 26.43
N ALA A 222 22.61 2.33 25.99
CA ALA A 222 23.35 3.55 25.70
C ALA A 222 23.70 4.36 26.97
N GLY A 223 23.36 3.86 28.16
CA GLY A 223 23.58 4.54 29.45
C GLY A 223 22.54 5.59 29.79
N GLY A 224 21.43 5.64 29.05
CA GLY A 224 20.27 6.46 29.40
C GLY A 224 19.59 5.94 30.68
N PRO A 225 18.81 6.80 31.37
CA PRO A 225 18.03 6.37 32.52
C PRO A 225 17.10 5.23 32.10
N ASP A 226 16.99 4.20 32.94
CA ASP A 226 16.04 3.11 32.69
C ASP A 226 14.64 3.73 32.54
N PRO A 227 14.00 3.59 31.37
CA PRO A 227 12.70 4.20 31.14
C PRO A 227 11.62 3.60 32.07
N ALA A 228 11.84 2.41 32.63
CA ALA A 228 11.01 1.86 33.71
C ALA A 228 11.19 2.60 35.05
N ALA A 229 12.39 3.13 35.33
CA ALA A 229 12.69 3.85 36.56
C ALA A 229 12.18 5.30 36.55
N THR A 230 12.03 5.91 35.38
CA THR A 230 11.54 7.29 35.23
C THR A 230 10.01 7.38 35.21
N GLY A 231 9.28 6.27 35.15
CA GLY A 231 7.83 6.27 34.95
C GLY A 231 7.42 7.01 33.66
N GLN A 232 8.37 7.26 32.76
CA GLN A 232 8.17 7.97 31.48
C GLN A 232 7.82 7.02 30.34
N ILE A 233 7.96 5.70 30.52
CA ILE A 233 6.99 4.78 29.92
C ILE A 233 5.71 4.81 30.77
N ALA A 234 5.23 6.00 31.10
CA ALA A 234 3.79 6.14 31.17
C ALA A 234 3.32 5.62 29.83
N ASP A 235 2.37 4.70 29.87
CA ASP A 235 1.78 4.08 28.71
C ASP A 235 1.09 5.18 27.89
N VAL A 236 1.88 6.00 27.18
CA VAL A 236 1.47 6.85 26.06
C VAL A 236 1.31 5.96 24.83
N SER A 237 1.07 4.67 25.04
CA SER A 237 -0.18 4.09 24.60
C SER A 237 -1.36 5.08 24.81
N THR A 238 -1.43 6.06 23.92
CA THR A 238 -2.62 6.15 23.10
C THR A 238 -2.65 4.93 22.17
N GLU A 239 -2.63 3.70 22.73
CA GLU A 239 -3.47 2.68 22.15
C GLU A 239 -4.80 3.38 21.93
N ALA A 240 -5.48 3.03 20.86
CA ALA A 240 -6.91 3.15 20.94
C ALA A 240 -7.32 2.29 22.15
N LYS A 241 -7.33 2.90 23.34
CA LYS A 241 -7.80 2.25 24.54
C LYS A 241 -9.22 1.80 24.22
N GLU A 242 -9.63 0.71 24.83
CA GLU A 242 -11.03 0.33 24.79
C GLU A 242 -11.83 1.60 25.13
N VAL A 243 -12.52 2.13 24.11
CA VAL A 243 -13.32 3.33 24.27
C VAL A 243 -14.63 2.79 24.77
N VAL A 244 -14.92 3.04 26.05
CA VAL A 244 -16.28 2.89 26.55
C VAL A 244 -17.06 3.97 25.84
N PHE A 245 -17.75 3.60 24.77
CA PHE A 245 -18.78 4.43 24.19
C PHE A 245 -19.85 4.56 25.28
N ASP A 246 -20.01 5.76 25.81
CA ASP A 246 -21.12 6.05 26.71
C ASP A 246 -22.39 5.77 25.91
N ASP A 247 -23.35 5.03 26.49
CA ASP A 247 -24.67 4.81 25.87
C ASP A 247 -25.37 6.15 25.54
N SER A 248 -24.91 7.25 26.14
CA SER A 248 -25.35 8.62 25.84
C SER A 248 -24.78 9.22 24.55
N GLU A 249 -23.66 8.70 24.02
CA GLU A 249 -23.03 9.21 22.80
C GLU A 249 -23.84 8.77 21.58
N ARG A 250 -24.46 9.73 20.89
CA ARG A 250 -25.29 9.43 19.72
C ARG A 250 -24.41 8.91 18.59
N VAL A 251 -24.53 7.62 18.29
CA VAL A 251 -23.95 6.98 17.12
C VAL A 251 -24.90 7.15 15.94
N GLU A 252 -24.45 7.82 14.88
CA GLU A 252 -25.21 7.95 13.63
C GLU A 252 -24.69 6.96 12.58
N PRO A 253 -25.56 6.21 11.91
CA PRO A 253 -25.15 5.41 10.77
C PRO A 253 -24.76 6.31 9.60
N ALA A 254 -23.68 5.96 8.91
CA ALA A 254 -23.25 6.58 7.67
C ALA A 254 -22.91 5.54 6.61
N VAL A 255 -23.06 5.94 5.34
CA VAL A 255 -22.76 5.11 4.18
C VAL A 255 -21.49 5.63 3.53
N LEU A 256 -20.47 4.78 3.42
CA LEU A 256 -19.29 5.10 2.64
C LEU A 256 -19.60 4.98 1.14
N THR A 257 -19.07 5.90 0.33
CA THR A 257 -19.23 5.90 -1.13
C THR A 257 -18.46 4.78 -1.84
N SER A 258 -17.45 4.22 -1.17
CA SER A 258 -16.65 3.10 -1.64
C SER A 258 -16.24 2.22 -0.45
N ALA A 259 -15.97 0.96 -0.70
CA ALA A 259 -15.36 0.10 0.31
C ALA A 259 -13.99 0.66 0.75
N ALA A 260 -13.68 0.52 2.04
CA ALA A 260 -12.42 0.95 2.61
C ALA A 260 -11.80 -0.19 3.42
N GLU A 261 -10.59 -0.61 3.07
CA GLU A 261 -9.89 -1.65 3.80
C GLU A 261 -9.12 -1.05 4.98
N LEU A 262 -9.20 -1.72 6.14
CA LEU A 262 -8.41 -1.34 7.30
C LEU A 262 -7.04 -2.01 7.24
N VAL A 263 -6.03 -1.23 7.59
CA VAL A 263 -4.72 -1.75 7.98
C VAL A 263 -4.81 -2.13 9.46
N HIS A 264 -4.56 -3.39 9.77
CA HIS A 264 -4.49 -3.85 11.14
C HIS A 264 -3.05 -4.25 11.48
N GLU A 265 -2.60 -3.89 12.67
CA GLU A 265 -1.35 -4.36 13.25
C GLU A 265 -1.60 -5.63 14.09
N LYS A 266 -0.52 -6.35 14.45
CA LYS A 266 -0.61 -7.53 15.34
C LYS A 266 -1.18 -7.18 16.71
N GLU A 267 -1.05 -5.94 17.15
CA GLU A 267 -1.62 -5.47 18.42
C GLU A 267 -3.15 -5.52 18.46
N PHE A 268 -3.84 -5.46 17.31
CA PHE A 268 -5.30 -5.61 17.26
C PHE A 268 -5.77 -7.07 17.32
N GLU A 269 -4.87 -8.06 17.26
CA GLU A 269 -5.25 -9.48 17.28
C GLU A 269 -6.09 -9.83 18.51
N ALA A 270 -5.67 -9.41 19.71
CA ALA A 270 -6.41 -9.68 20.94
C ALA A 270 -7.82 -9.05 20.92
N ASN A 271 -7.93 -7.82 20.41
CA ASN A 271 -9.19 -7.10 20.28
C ASN A 271 -10.14 -7.77 19.29
N ILE A 272 -9.63 -8.16 18.11
CA ILE A 272 -10.41 -8.86 17.09
C ILE A 272 -10.89 -10.22 17.64
N ARG A 273 -10.03 -10.97 18.34
CA ARG A 273 -10.44 -12.22 19.01
C ARG A 273 -11.54 -11.99 20.03
N ALA A 274 -11.43 -10.94 20.85
CA ALA A 274 -12.47 -10.58 21.81
C ALA A 274 -13.79 -10.21 21.13
N VAL A 275 -13.75 -9.47 20.01
CA VAL A 275 -14.93 -9.15 19.20
C VAL A 275 -15.62 -10.42 18.67
N PHE A 276 -14.87 -11.39 18.14
CA PHE A 276 -15.42 -12.67 17.67
C PHE A 276 -16.02 -13.49 18.82
N ALA A 277 -15.31 -13.59 19.94
CA ALA A 277 -15.77 -14.32 21.12
C ALA A 277 -17.06 -13.74 21.70
N GLU A 278 -17.16 -12.41 21.81
CA GLU A 278 -18.35 -11.71 22.28
C GLU A 278 -19.54 -11.83 21.30
N ALA A 279 -19.27 -11.80 19.99
CA ALA A 279 -20.28 -12.01 18.97
C ALA A 279 -20.76 -13.47 18.84
N GLY A 280 -20.08 -14.42 19.49
CA GLY A 280 -20.35 -15.85 19.33
C GLY A 280 -20.04 -16.37 17.92
N VAL A 281 -19.16 -15.68 17.18
CA VAL A 281 -18.77 -16.05 15.81
C VAL A 281 -17.44 -16.79 15.85
N ALA A 282 -17.35 -17.95 15.19
CA ALA A 282 -16.10 -18.69 15.09
C ALA A 282 -15.10 -17.98 14.17
N LEU A 283 -13.81 -18.01 14.54
CA LEU A 283 -12.74 -17.63 13.62
C LEU A 283 -12.80 -18.51 12.35
N GLY A 284 -12.55 -17.92 11.20
CA GLY A 284 -12.72 -18.54 9.88
C GLY A 284 -14.08 -18.27 9.24
N SER A 285 -15.02 -17.64 9.96
CA SER A 285 -16.27 -17.11 9.42
C SER A 285 -16.20 -15.58 9.29
N ALA A 286 -16.93 -15.01 8.33
CA ALA A 286 -17.11 -13.57 8.27
C ALA A 286 -18.07 -13.09 9.37
N TYR A 287 -17.73 -11.99 10.02
CA TYR A 287 -18.57 -11.28 10.98
C TYR A 287 -18.97 -9.92 10.39
N GLU A 288 -20.25 -9.76 10.05
CA GLU A 288 -20.82 -8.50 9.60
C GLU A 288 -21.40 -7.73 10.79
N THR A 289 -20.99 -6.47 10.92
CA THR A 289 -21.28 -5.63 12.07
C THR A 289 -21.18 -4.16 11.69
N GLU A 290 -21.25 -3.26 12.67
CA GLU A 290 -20.97 -1.85 12.49
C GLU A 290 -19.65 -1.50 13.18
N ALA A 291 -18.86 -0.66 12.53
CA ALA A 291 -17.65 -0.08 13.12
C ALA A 291 -17.87 1.42 13.35
N VAL A 292 -17.63 1.86 14.58
CA VAL A 292 -17.59 3.28 14.92
C VAL A 292 -16.24 3.83 14.52
N LEU A 293 -16.23 4.90 13.74
CA LEU A 293 -15.04 5.54 13.24
C LEU A 293 -14.70 6.75 14.11
N ARG A 294 -13.44 6.86 14.55
CA ARG A 294 -12.94 8.08 15.19
C ARG A 294 -11.67 8.56 14.52
N GLU A 295 -11.67 9.84 14.18
CA GLU A 295 -10.47 10.55 13.79
C GLU A 295 -9.68 10.93 15.05
N MET A 296 -8.45 10.42 15.17
CA MET A 296 -7.58 10.74 16.29
C MET A 296 -7.09 12.19 16.13
N LEU A 297 -7.24 12.99 17.18
CA LEU A 297 -6.73 14.37 17.22
C LEU A 297 -5.21 14.36 17.00
N GLY A 298 -4.77 14.93 15.88
CA GLY A 298 -3.37 15.21 15.57
C GLY A 298 -3.05 16.70 15.76
N VAL A 299 -1.78 17.07 15.59
CA VAL A 299 -1.40 18.49 15.55
C VAL A 299 -2.08 19.14 14.33
N PRO A 300 -2.63 20.37 14.44
CA PRO A 300 -3.22 21.05 13.30
C PRO A 300 -2.25 21.09 12.10
N GLY A 301 -2.69 20.55 10.96
CA GLY A 301 -1.87 20.44 9.74
C GLY A 301 -1.25 19.05 9.50
N GLU A 302 -1.34 18.13 10.45
CA GLU A 302 -0.89 16.74 10.28
C GLU A 302 -2.03 15.81 9.85
N PHE A 303 -1.67 14.72 9.16
CA PHE A 303 -2.61 13.67 8.81
C PHE A 303 -3.02 12.89 10.06
N THR A 304 -4.29 13.06 10.42
CA THR A 304 -4.95 12.33 11.49
C THR A 304 -5.24 10.88 11.09
N THR A 305 -4.94 9.93 11.98
CA THR A 305 -5.31 8.53 11.76
C THR A 305 -6.79 8.32 12.08
N ILE A 306 -7.52 7.60 11.23
CA ILE A 306 -8.90 7.20 11.51
C ILE A 306 -8.89 5.76 12.03
N THR A 307 -9.32 5.56 13.27
CA THR A 307 -9.41 4.25 13.91
C THR A 307 -10.85 3.74 13.83
N ALA A 308 -11.01 2.47 13.47
CA ALA A 308 -12.30 1.79 13.49
C ALA A 308 -12.44 0.94 14.77
N TYR A 309 -13.59 1.10 15.43
CA TYR A 309 -13.93 0.42 16.67
C TYR A 309 -15.13 -0.50 16.48
N VAL A 310 -15.03 -1.74 16.92
CA VAL A 310 -16.15 -2.68 16.96
C VAL A 310 -16.35 -3.10 18.41
N LYS A 311 -17.57 -2.91 18.94
CA LYS A 311 -17.89 -3.19 20.35
C LYS A 311 -16.92 -2.50 21.33
N GLY A 312 -16.60 -1.22 21.11
CA GLY A 312 -15.67 -0.48 21.98
C GLY A 312 -14.18 -0.74 21.73
N ARG A 313 -13.83 -1.77 20.93
CA ARG A 313 -12.43 -2.19 20.74
C ARG A 313 -11.91 -1.76 19.38
N PRO A 314 -10.70 -1.18 19.29
CA PRO A 314 -10.14 -0.87 17.99
C PRO A 314 -9.77 -2.17 17.27
N VAL A 315 -10.13 -2.22 16.00
CA VAL A 315 -9.86 -3.38 15.15
C VAL A 315 -8.90 -3.06 14.00
N GLY A 316 -8.67 -1.78 13.71
CA GLY A 316 -7.70 -1.34 12.71
C GLY A 316 -7.76 0.16 12.41
N TYR A 317 -6.89 0.59 11.51
CA TYR A 317 -6.84 1.96 11.00
C TYR A 317 -7.30 1.99 9.55
N VAL A 318 -7.99 3.05 9.13
CA VAL A 318 -8.36 3.24 7.72
C VAL A 318 -7.07 3.44 6.91
N GLY A 319 -6.88 2.61 5.87
CA GLY A 319 -5.71 2.72 5.00
C GLY A 319 -5.62 4.08 4.31
N ALA A 320 -4.40 4.58 4.07
CA ALA A 320 -4.16 5.91 3.51
C ALA A 320 -4.91 6.16 2.18
N LEU A 321 -5.05 5.13 1.34
CA LEU A 321 -5.79 5.20 0.07
C LEU A 321 -7.29 5.52 0.23
N TYR A 322 -7.86 5.18 1.40
CA TYR A 322 -9.28 5.35 1.70
C TYR A 322 -9.54 6.47 2.72
N ALA A 323 -8.49 6.99 3.37
CA ALA A 323 -8.61 7.94 4.46
C ALA A 323 -9.40 9.20 4.06
N ASP A 324 -9.21 9.72 2.85
CA ASP A 324 -9.92 10.91 2.40
C ASP A 324 -11.42 10.67 2.17
N SER A 325 -11.79 9.52 1.59
CA SER A 325 -13.19 9.13 1.41
C SER A 325 -13.89 8.96 2.75
N VAL A 326 -13.23 8.31 3.72
CA VAL A 326 -13.79 8.11 5.06
C VAL A 326 -13.86 9.43 5.83
N ARG A 327 -12.84 10.28 5.72
CA ARG A 327 -12.80 11.60 6.36
C ARG A 327 -13.89 12.52 5.83
N ALA A 328 -14.19 12.46 4.53
CA ALA A 328 -15.28 13.21 3.94
C ALA A 328 -16.63 12.88 4.61
N VAL A 329 -16.85 11.62 5.00
CA VAL A 329 -18.04 11.20 5.75
C VAL A 329 -17.96 11.66 7.20
N LEU A 330 -16.83 11.46 7.89
CA LEU A 330 -16.66 11.89 9.29
C LEU A 330 -16.85 13.40 9.50
N ARG A 331 -16.47 14.21 8.52
CA ARG A 331 -16.51 15.67 8.59
C ARG A 331 -17.75 16.29 7.96
N ASP A 332 -18.70 15.46 7.50
CA ASP A 332 -19.99 15.97 7.01
C ASP A 332 -20.67 16.77 8.15
N PRO A 333 -21.21 17.97 7.89
CA PRO A 333 -21.92 18.77 8.88
C PRO A 333 -23.01 18.00 9.65
N ILE A 334 -23.64 16.99 9.03
CA ILE A 334 -24.67 16.14 9.65
C ILE A 334 -24.08 15.24 10.76
N HIS A 335 -22.79 14.92 10.65
CA HIS A 335 -22.06 14.04 11.56
C HIS A 335 -21.15 14.78 12.55
N GLN A 336 -21.07 16.11 12.48
CA GLN A 336 -20.30 16.90 13.45
C GLN A 336 -20.74 16.61 14.89
N GLU A 337 -19.78 16.39 15.78
CA GLU A 337 -19.96 16.05 17.21
C GLU A 337 -20.63 14.70 17.50
N LYS A 338 -20.84 13.86 16.48
CA LYS A 338 -21.45 12.54 16.64
C LYS A 338 -20.45 11.44 16.31
N ALA A 339 -20.61 10.30 16.98
CA ALA A 339 -19.88 9.09 16.58
C ALA A 339 -20.50 8.56 15.28
N VAL A 340 -19.67 8.20 14.30
CA VAL A 340 -20.14 7.71 13.00
C VAL A 340 -19.96 6.20 12.93
N ALA A 341 -21.05 5.46 12.79
CA ALA A 341 -21.02 4.03 12.54
C ALA A 341 -21.13 3.75 11.03
N VAL A 342 -20.27 2.87 10.52
CA VAL A 342 -20.35 2.39 9.15
C VAL A 342 -20.46 0.87 9.14
N ARG A 343 -21.09 0.31 8.11
CA ARG A 343 -21.09 -1.14 7.89
C ARG A 343 -19.66 -1.65 7.84
N CYS A 344 -19.41 -2.77 8.50
CA CYS A 344 -18.09 -3.36 8.65
C CYS A 344 -18.21 -4.88 8.48
N ARG A 345 -17.31 -5.47 7.71
CA ARG A 345 -17.13 -6.92 7.63
C ARG A 345 -15.74 -7.28 8.10
N ILE A 346 -15.66 -8.15 9.10
CA ILE A 346 -14.40 -8.67 9.64
C ILE A 346 -14.30 -10.16 9.29
N TYR A 347 -13.20 -10.56 8.66
CA TYR A 347 -12.79 -11.94 8.53
C TYR A 347 -11.50 -12.13 9.32
N ALA A 348 -11.41 -13.16 10.16
CA ALA A 348 -10.19 -13.47 10.89
C ALA A 348 -9.97 -14.98 10.99
N ALA A 349 -8.74 -15.43 10.76
CA ALA A 349 -8.35 -16.85 10.76
C ALA A 349 -7.00 -17.05 11.44
N GLU A 350 -6.80 -18.24 12.01
CA GLU A 350 -5.63 -18.56 12.83
C GLU A 350 -4.59 -19.43 12.09
N LYS A 351 -4.89 -19.95 10.89
CA LYS A 351 -4.10 -21.02 10.27
C LYS A 351 -3.67 -20.68 8.83
N PRO A 352 -2.38 -20.86 8.49
CA PRO A 352 -1.23 -21.27 9.31
C PRO A 352 -0.63 -20.14 10.17
N THR A 353 -1.08 -18.91 9.98
CA THR A 353 -0.70 -17.70 10.72
C THR A 353 -1.94 -16.86 10.94
N TRP A 354 -1.98 -16.07 12.01
CA TRP A 354 -3.06 -15.10 12.23
C TRP A 354 -3.17 -14.16 11.02
N THR A 355 -4.37 -14.08 10.46
CA THR A 355 -4.74 -13.14 9.39
C THR A 355 -6.08 -12.53 9.73
N ALA A 356 -6.20 -11.21 9.62
CA ALA A 356 -7.50 -10.55 9.66
C ALA A 356 -7.65 -9.65 8.44
N ARG A 357 -8.88 -9.51 7.96
CA ARG A 357 -9.26 -8.60 6.89
C ARG A 357 -10.50 -7.86 7.34
N ILE A 358 -10.47 -6.54 7.27
CA ILE A 358 -11.57 -5.71 7.74
C ILE A 358 -11.90 -4.71 6.65
N THR A 359 -13.15 -4.74 6.19
CA THR A 359 -13.64 -3.87 5.12
C THR A 359 -14.82 -3.07 5.64
N LEU A 360 -14.74 -1.75 5.51
CA LEU A 360 -15.81 -0.81 5.81
C LEU A 360 -16.61 -0.49 4.55
N GLY A 361 -17.89 -0.14 4.69
CA GLY A 361 -18.72 0.37 3.61
C GLY A 361 -19.40 -0.73 2.78
N PRO A 362 -19.64 -0.50 1.47
CA PRO A 362 -20.25 -1.48 0.56
C PRO A 362 -19.25 -2.60 0.21
N TYR A 363 -18.92 -3.42 1.20
CA TYR A 363 -17.94 -4.50 1.05
C TYR A 363 -18.37 -5.58 0.06
N GLU A 364 -19.63 -5.62 -0.36
CA GLU A 364 -20.10 -6.50 -1.42
C GLU A 364 -19.33 -6.29 -2.73
N ASP A 365 -18.91 -5.04 -3.01
CA ASP A 365 -18.15 -4.68 -4.20
C ASP A 365 -16.71 -5.23 -4.19
N VAL A 366 -16.16 -5.50 -3.02
CA VAL A 366 -14.77 -5.95 -2.82
C VAL A 366 -14.68 -7.42 -2.45
N VAL A 367 -15.65 -7.92 -1.69
CA VAL A 367 -15.58 -9.24 -1.05
C VAL A 367 -16.20 -10.36 -1.90
N ALA A 368 -16.91 -10.04 -2.99
CA ALA A 368 -17.38 -11.02 -3.97
C ALA A 368 -16.27 -11.92 -4.57
N ALA A 369 -14.99 -11.65 -4.29
CA ALA A 369 -13.85 -12.37 -4.84
C ALA A 369 -13.05 -13.27 -3.86
N VAL A 370 -13.15 -13.17 -2.52
CA VAL A 370 -12.05 -13.70 -1.66
C VAL A 370 -12.39 -14.46 -0.36
N ASP A 371 -13.41 -14.14 0.45
CA ASP A 371 -13.34 -14.49 1.91
C ASP A 371 -14.60 -15.08 2.60
N ASP A 372 -15.18 -16.17 2.11
CA ASP A 372 -16.24 -16.94 2.81
C ASP A 372 -15.88 -18.46 2.85
N PRO A 373 -16.21 -19.28 3.87
CA PRO A 373 -16.32 -20.73 3.70
C PRO A 373 -17.24 -21.14 2.54
N GLN A 374 -18.22 -20.29 2.19
CA GLN A 374 -18.89 -20.35 0.90
C GLN A 374 -17.93 -20.03 -0.25
N SER A 375 -17.00 -19.08 -0.16
CA SER A 375 -15.87 -18.87 -1.08
C SER A 375 -14.81 -19.97 -1.04
N ALA A 376 -14.72 -20.80 -0.01
CA ALA A 376 -13.90 -22.00 -0.02
C ALA A 376 -14.63 -23.14 -0.76
N ALA A 377 -15.95 -23.24 -0.62
CA ALA A 377 -16.77 -24.17 -1.39
C ALA A 377 -16.93 -23.73 -2.85
N GLU A 378 -17.13 -22.44 -3.10
CA GLU A 378 -17.14 -21.78 -4.40
C GLU A 378 -15.73 -21.73 -4.95
N GLY A 379 -14.69 -21.52 -4.14
CA GLY A 379 -13.30 -21.60 -4.55
C GLY A 379 -12.94 -23.03 -4.97
N ARG A 380 -13.41 -24.04 -4.24
CA ARG A 380 -13.38 -25.45 -4.68
C ARG A 380 -14.20 -25.63 -5.96
N SER A 381 -15.40 -25.08 -6.06
CA SER A 381 -16.28 -25.18 -7.24
C SER A 381 -15.68 -24.49 -8.47
N VAL A 382 -15.03 -23.33 -8.31
CA VAL A 382 -14.31 -22.56 -9.33
C VAL A 382 -13.04 -23.33 -9.70
N THR A 383 -12.32 -23.89 -8.74
CA THR A 383 -11.17 -24.76 -9.00
C THR A 383 -11.59 -25.99 -9.80
N ASP A 384 -12.69 -26.65 -9.41
CA ASP A 384 -13.27 -27.81 -10.08
C ASP A 384 -13.80 -27.45 -11.48
N ALA A 385 -14.44 -26.28 -11.63
CA ALA A 385 -14.93 -25.76 -12.90
C ALA A 385 -13.76 -25.41 -13.83
N MET A 386 -12.70 -24.78 -13.31
CA MET A 386 -11.47 -24.51 -14.04
C MET A 386 -10.77 -25.82 -14.43
N ALA A 387 -10.70 -26.80 -13.53
CA ALA A 387 -10.14 -28.12 -13.81
C ALA A 387 -10.97 -28.87 -14.88
N ARG A 388 -12.30 -28.71 -14.89
CA ARG A 388 -13.17 -29.23 -15.95
C ARG A 388 -12.89 -28.53 -17.29
N LEU A 389 -12.88 -27.20 -17.32
CA LEU A 389 -12.58 -26.42 -18.53
C LEU A 389 -11.19 -26.74 -19.09
N ARG A 390 -10.18 -26.96 -18.23
CA ARG A 390 -8.84 -27.39 -18.65
C ARG A 390 -8.87 -28.77 -19.31
N ARG A 391 -9.61 -29.73 -18.74
CA ARG A 391 -9.79 -31.07 -19.33
C ARG A 391 -10.48 -31.01 -20.68
N GLU A 392 -11.49 -30.16 -20.83
CA GLU A 392 -12.19 -29.90 -22.10
C GLU A 392 -11.20 -29.34 -23.14
N ARG A 393 -10.43 -28.30 -22.81
CA ARG A 393 -9.40 -27.74 -23.70
C ARG A 393 -8.33 -28.76 -24.09
N LEU A 394 -7.89 -29.60 -23.16
CA LEU A 394 -6.92 -30.67 -23.44
C LEU A 394 -7.47 -31.71 -24.41
N ALA A 395 -8.78 -31.99 -24.36
CA ALA A 395 -9.46 -32.91 -25.27
C ALA A 395 -9.69 -32.29 -26.66
N GLU A 396 -9.93 -30.98 -26.75
CA GLU A 396 -10.07 -30.25 -28.01
C GLU A 396 -8.76 -30.19 -28.82
N GLY A 397 -7.60 -30.24 -28.15
CA GLY A 397 -6.29 -30.22 -28.81
C GLY A 397 -5.86 -28.83 -29.27
N GLY A 398 -4.84 -28.78 -30.13
CA GLY A 398 -4.26 -27.54 -30.64
C GLY A 398 -3.28 -26.84 -29.68
N VAL A 399 -2.89 -25.62 -30.03
CA VAL A 399 -1.81 -24.86 -29.35
C VAL A 399 -2.13 -24.64 -27.87
N VAL A 400 -3.36 -24.29 -27.53
CA VAL A 400 -3.80 -24.08 -26.15
C VAL A 400 -3.72 -25.38 -25.34
N ALA A 401 -4.04 -26.53 -25.95
CA ALA A 401 -3.89 -27.83 -25.28
C ALA A 401 -2.41 -28.17 -25.05
N ASP A 402 -1.52 -27.86 -26.00
CA ASP A 402 -0.08 -28.06 -25.86
C ASP A 402 0.52 -27.18 -24.75
N GLU A 403 0.12 -25.91 -24.68
CA GLU A 403 0.48 -25.00 -23.58
C GLU A 403 -0.06 -25.50 -22.23
N GLN A 404 -1.25 -26.11 -22.22
CA GLN A 404 -1.82 -26.67 -21.00
C GLN A 404 -1.11 -27.98 -20.59
N ARG A 405 -0.60 -28.78 -21.54
CA ARG A 405 0.12 -30.04 -21.27
C ARG A 405 1.41 -29.82 -20.50
N VAL A 406 2.15 -28.74 -20.79
CA VAL A 406 3.40 -28.42 -20.06
C VAL A 406 3.15 -28.06 -18.59
N ARG A 407 1.90 -27.74 -18.22
CA ARG A 407 1.50 -27.42 -16.84
C ARG A 407 1.09 -28.65 -16.03
N LEU A 408 1.00 -29.83 -16.65
CA LEU A 408 0.46 -31.02 -16.00
C LEU A 408 1.52 -31.76 -15.17
N VAL A 409 1.18 -32.05 -13.92
CA VAL A 409 1.90 -32.90 -12.99
C VAL A 409 0.98 -34.04 -12.60
N ARG A 410 1.40 -35.29 -12.90
CA ARG A 410 0.61 -36.51 -12.66
C ARG A 410 -0.84 -36.39 -13.18
N GLY A 411 -1.02 -35.74 -14.33
CA GLY A 411 -2.31 -35.55 -15.00
C GLY A 411 -3.20 -34.41 -14.47
N ARG A 412 -2.71 -33.56 -13.56
CA ARG A 412 -3.42 -32.38 -13.02
C ARG A 412 -2.59 -31.11 -13.20
N ASP A 413 -3.20 -29.93 -13.32
CA ASP A 413 -2.43 -28.67 -13.39
C ASP A 413 -1.59 -28.50 -12.12
N PHE A 414 -0.35 -28.00 -12.22
CA PHE A 414 0.50 -27.80 -11.05
C PHE A 414 -0.19 -26.95 -9.95
N GLY A 415 -1.08 -26.01 -10.33
CA GLY A 415 -1.88 -25.20 -9.42
C GLY A 415 -2.82 -25.99 -8.51
N GLU A 416 -3.28 -27.16 -8.95
CA GLU A 416 -4.18 -28.04 -8.19
C GLU A 416 -3.46 -28.81 -7.07
N TRP A 417 -2.12 -28.80 -7.05
CA TRP A 417 -1.33 -29.53 -6.05
C TRP A 417 -1.04 -28.73 -4.78
N VAL A 418 -1.39 -27.45 -4.69
CA VAL A 418 -1.12 -26.61 -3.50
C VAL A 418 -1.72 -27.22 -2.22
N GLU A 419 -3.01 -27.55 -2.23
CA GLU A 419 -3.69 -28.14 -1.07
C GLU A 419 -3.23 -29.57 -0.74
N PRO A 420 -3.08 -30.50 -1.71
CA PRO A 420 -2.44 -31.79 -1.47
C PRO A 420 -1.04 -31.69 -0.84
N ILE A 421 -0.18 -30.77 -1.32
CA ILE A 421 1.14 -30.54 -0.74
C ILE A 421 1.02 -30.01 0.69
N ARG A 422 0.10 -29.08 0.96
CA ARG A 422 -0.17 -28.58 2.32
C ARG A 422 -0.59 -29.72 3.26
N GLU A 423 -1.46 -30.63 2.79
CA GLU A 423 -1.89 -31.79 3.56
C GLU A 423 -0.72 -32.74 3.85
N LEU A 424 0.08 -33.11 2.84
CA LEU A 424 1.27 -33.95 3.03
C LEU A 424 2.24 -33.37 4.07
N ARG A 425 2.45 -32.04 4.05
CA ARG A 425 3.30 -31.37 5.04
C ARG A 425 2.68 -31.33 6.43
N ARG A 426 1.36 -31.23 6.53
CA ARG A 426 0.62 -31.26 7.79
C ARG A 426 0.68 -32.63 8.45
N THR A 427 0.67 -33.71 7.66
CA THR A 427 0.79 -35.09 8.13
C THR A 427 2.24 -35.54 8.35
N GLY A 428 3.22 -34.65 8.16
CA GLY A 428 4.65 -34.96 8.33
C GLY A 428 5.27 -35.76 7.18
N CYS A 429 4.55 -35.94 6.07
CA CYS A 429 5.01 -36.61 4.85
C CYS A 429 5.90 -35.69 3.99
N ASP A 430 6.89 -35.04 4.61
CA ASP A 430 7.78 -34.06 3.95
C ASP A 430 8.60 -34.68 2.79
N ALA A 431 8.85 -36.00 2.80
CA ALA A 431 9.51 -36.75 1.71
C ALA A 431 8.70 -36.68 0.42
N GLU A 432 7.46 -37.16 0.47
CA GLU A 432 6.52 -37.19 -0.65
C GLU A 432 6.14 -35.77 -1.09
N ALA A 433 5.95 -34.85 -0.13
CA ALA A 433 5.69 -33.45 -0.44
C ALA A 433 6.83 -32.83 -1.27
N PHE A 434 8.09 -33.17 -0.95
CA PHE A 434 9.25 -32.66 -1.67
C PHE A 434 9.32 -33.19 -3.11
N GLU A 435 9.09 -34.49 -3.33
CA GLU A 435 9.04 -35.06 -4.69
C GLU A 435 7.99 -34.37 -5.55
N LEU A 436 6.78 -34.22 -5.01
CA LEU A 436 5.69 -33.55 -5.71
C LEU A 436 5.97 -32.06 -5.96
N LEU A 437 6.62 -31.38 -5.02
CA LEU A 437 7.07 -30.00 -5.19
C LEU A 437 8.07 -29.87 -6.34
N MET A 438 9.03 -30.79 -6.47
CA MET A 438 10.00 -30.77 -7.56
C MET A 438 9.32 -30.97 -8.92
N GLU A 439 8.36 -31.89 -9.03
CA GLU A 439 7.57 -32.06 -10.27
C GLU A 439 6.77 -30.79 -10.62
N CYS A 440 6.20 -30.11 -9.61
CA CYS A 440 5.49 -28.84 -9.81
C CYS A 440 6.43 -27.71 -10.24
N ILE A 441 7.65 -27.65 -9.70
CA ILE A 441 8.66 -26.66 -10.10
C ILE A 441 9.07 -26.88 -11.56
N ASP A 442 9.31 -28.12 -11.98
CA ASP A 442 9.65 -28.43 -13.37
C ASP A 442 8.56 -27.96 -14.35
N ALA A 443 7.28 -28.25 -14.05
CA ALA A 443 6.14 -27.84 -14.86
C ALA A 443 5.95 -26.31 -14.87
N ALA A 444 6.08 -25.67 -13.71
CA ALA A 444 5.97 -24.23 -13.54
C ALA A 444 7.07 -23.46 -14.31
N GLU A 445 8.32 -23.88 -14.19
CA GLU A 445 9.45 -23.29 -14.91
C GLU A 445 9.33 -23.49 -16.42
N CYS A 446 8.90 -24.67 -16.87
CA CYS A 446 8.68 -24.94 -18.29
C CYS A 446 7.60 -24.02 -18.87
N HIS A 447 6.45 -23.92 -18.19
CA HIS A 447 5.35 -23.06 -18.62
C HIS A 447 5.76 -21.58 -18.66
N SER A 448 6.42 -21.10 -17.62
CA SER A 448 6.78 -19.69 -17.47
C SER A 448 7.84 -19.26 -18.49
N ARG A 449 8.80 -20.15 -18.80
CA ARG A 449 9.80 -19.90 -19.85
C ARG A 449 9.17 -19.68 -21.22
N GLY A 450 8.09 -20.39 -21.54
CA GLY A 450 7.37 -20.22 -22.81
C GLY A 450 6.65 -18.87 -22.94
N GLN A 451 6.31 -18.24 -21.80
CA GLN A 451 5.53 -17.00 -21.75
C GLN A 451 6.37 -15.77 -21.33
N GLY A 452 7.66 -15.97 -20.99
CA GLY A 452 8.49 -14.91 -20.43
C GLY A 452 8.00 -14.44 -19.05
N TRP A 453 7.36 -15.33 -18.28
CA TRP A 453 6.84 -15.03 -16.96
C TRP A 453 7.79 -15.53 -15.86
N VAL A 454 7.64 -14.99 -14.66
CA VAL A 454 8.27 -15.53 -13.45
C VAL A 454 7.54 -16.81 -13.01
N PRO A 455 8.25 -17.92 -12.75
CA PRO A 455 7.62 -19.11 -12.19
C PRO A 455 7.02 -18.83 -10.80
N PRO A 456 5.84 -19.39 -10.46
CA PRO A 456 5.25 -19.22 -9.13
C PRO A 456 6.22 -19.59 -8.00
N THR A 457 6.57 -18.60 -7.16
CA THR A 457 7.57 -18.73 -6.09
C THR A 457 7.22 -19.77 -5.03
N TRP A 458 5.92 -19.99 -4.78
CA TRP A 458 5.42 -20.80 -3.67
C TRP A 458 6.02 -22.21 -3.63
N TYR A 459 6.11 -22.91 -4.78
CA TYR A 459 6.64 -24.28 -4.81
C TYR A 459 8.13 -24.30 -4.43
N THR A 460 8.93 -23.42 -5.01
CA THR A 460 10.36 -23.26 -4.70
C THR A 460 10.58 -22.93 -3.23
N GLU A 461 9.79 -22.02 -2.66
CA GLU A 461 9.89 -21.67 -1.24
C GLU A 461 9.58 -22.85 -0.32
N GLN A 462 8.51 -23.62 -0.60
CA GLN A 462 8.16 -24.78 0.22
C GLN A 462 9.23 -25.87 0.13
N ALA A 463 9.77 -26.13 -1.06
CA ALA A 463 10.85 -27.09 -1.26
C ALA A 463 12.14 -26.65 -0.55
N ALA A 464 12.50 -25.36 -0.64
CA ALA A 464 13.63 -24.78 0.10
C ALA A 464 13.46 -24.89 1.63
N ILE A 465 12.24 -24.72 2.16
CA ILE A 465 11.94 -24.93 3.58
C ILE A 465 12.17 -26.40 3.98
N ILE A 466 11.74 -27.36 3.16
CA ILE A 466 11.94 -28.79 3.45
C ILE A 466 13.44 -29.16 3.43
N LEU A 467 14.19 -28.72 2.42
CA LEU A 467 15.63 -28.94 2.32
C LEU A 467 16.36 -28.39 3.56
N ARG A 468 16.03 -27.17 3.97
CA ARG A 468 16.56 -26.56 5.19
C ARG A 468 16.25 -27.38 6.45
N LYS A 469 15.02 -27.87 6.61
CA LYS A 469 14.62 -28.72 7.76
C LYS A 469 15.40 -30.04 7.81
N ARG A 470 15.72 -30.62 6.65
CA ARG A 470 16.57 -31.82 6.53
C ARG A 470 18.06 -31.52 6.75
N GLY A 471 18.43 -30.25 6.86
CA GLY A 471 19.82 -29.82 6.89
C GLY A 471 20.53 -29.94 5.54
N ASP A 472 19.81 -30.12 4.43
CA ASP A 472 20.41 -30.12 3.09
C ASP A 472 20.55 -28.67 2.59
N LEU A 473 21.55 -27.98 3.11
CA LEU A 473 21.81 -26.58 2.76
C LEU A 473 22.33 -26.44 1.32
N ALA A 474 23.08 -27.43 0.82
CA ALA A 474 23.58 -27.44 -0.55
C ALA A 474 22.42 -27.59 -1.54
N GLY A 475 21.48 -28.49 -1.26
CA GLY A 475 20.23 -28.62 -2.01
C GLY A 475 19.40 -27.34 -1.96
N GLU A 476 19.27 -26.69 -0.79
CA GLU A 476 18.55 -25.40 -0.70
C GLU A 476 19.19 -24.33 -1.60
N VAL A 477 20.52 -24.19 -1.59
CA VAL A 477 21.25 -23.25 -2.45
C VAL A 477 21.03 -23.55 -3.93
N ALA A 478 21.24 -24.80 -4.35
CA ALA A 478 21.08 -25.21 -5.75
C ALA A 478 19.65 -24.98 -6.27
N LEU A 479 18.64 -25.24 -5.43
CA LEU A 479 17.24 -25.00 -5.78
C LEU A 479 16.93 -23.52 -5.98
N LEU A 480 17.41 -22.64 -5.09
CA LEU A 480 17.17 -21.20 -5.16
C LEU A 480 17.92 -20.57 -6.36
N GLU A 481 19.13 -21.04 -6.66
CA GLU A 481 19.89 -20.64 -7.86
C GLU A 481 19.13 -21.02 -9.14
N ARG A 482 18.72 -22.29 -9.24
CA ARG A 482 17.92 -22.79 -10.37
C ARG A 482 16.67 -21.94 -10.62
N PHE A 483 15.96 -21.56 -9.57
CA PHE A 483 14.76 -20.74 -9.70
C PHE A 483 15.08 -19.33 -10.22
N LEU A 484 16.13 -18.69 -9.71
CA LEU A 484 16.55 -17.37 -10.18
C LEU A 484 17.00 -17.40 -11.65
N ASP A 485 17.67 -18.47 -12.07
CA ASP A 485 18.05 -18.69 -13.47
C ASP A 485 16.83 -18.90 -14.40
N ALA A 486 15.72 -19.40 -13.86
CA ALA A 486 14.46 -19.56 -14.59
C ALA A 486 13.63 -18.26 -14.68
N CYS A 487 13.98 -17.22 -13.91
CA CYS A 487 13.25 -15.94 -13.92
C CYS A 487 13.72 -15.02 -15.06
N PRO A 488 12.82 -14.24 -15.67
CA PRO A 488 13.20 -13.17 -16.59
C PRO A 488 14.13 -12.14 -15.92
N PRO A 489 15.16 -11.62 -16.62
CA PRO A 489 16.15 -10.71 -16.04
C PRO A 489 15.57 -9.33 -15.64
N ASP A 490 14.43 -8.95 -16.21
CA ASP A 490 13.71 -7.70 -15.93
C ASP A 490 12.75 -7.82 -14.72
N GLN A 491 12.59 -9.01 -14.14
CA GLN A 491 11.65 -9.28 -13.04
C GLN A 491 12.37 -9.90 -11.83
N PRO A 492 13.20 -9.11 -11.11
CA PRO A 492 14.04 -9.61 -10.02
C PRO A 492 13.20 -10.17 -8.86
N GLN A 493 13.58 -11.34 -8.37
CA GLN A 493 12.93 -12.01 -7.23
C GLN A 493 13.69 -11.72 -5.93
N VAL A 494 13.44 -10.53 -5.38
CA VAL A 494 14.18 -9.95 -4.25
C VAL A 494 14.21 -10.87 -3.02
N ASP A 495 13.06 -11.41 -2.61
CA ASP A 495 12.97 -12.24 -1.40
C ASP A 495 13.68 -13.60 -1.57
N ILE A 496 13.63 -14.19 -2.78
CA ILE A 496 14.34 -15.43 -3.11
C ILE A 496 15.85 -15.19 -3.16
N ALA A 497 16.30 -14.08 -3.75
CA ALA A 497 17.70 -13.69 -3.78
C ALA A 497 18.25 -13.44 -2.37
N GLU A 498 17.49 -12.73 -1.51
CA GLU A 498 17.88 -12.54 -0.10
C GLU A 498 17.98 -13.88 0.64
N ARG A 499 17.06 -14.81 0.35
CA ARG A 499 17.09 -16.16 0.93
C ARG A 499 18.30 -16.96 0.46
N LEU A 500 18.66 -16.89 -0.81
CA LEU A 500 19.83 -17.56 -1.38
C LEU A 500 21.11 -17.12 -0.67
N VAL A 501 21.29 -15.81 -0.47
CA VAL A 501 22.42 -15.26 0.28
C VAL A 501 22.48 -15.86 1.69
N LYS A 502 21.36 -15.89 2.42
CA LYS A 502 21.29 -16.50 3.77
C LYS A 502 21.59 -18.00 3.76
N ALA A 503 21.17 -18.72 2.71
CA ALA A 503 21.42 -20.15 2.56
C ALA A 503 22.92 -20.43 2.32
N ARG A 504 23.55 -19.67 1.42
CA ARG A 504 25.01 -19.73 1.16
C ARG A 504 25.82 -19.45 2.42
N ALA A 505 25.47 -18.39 3.16
CA ALA A 505 26.12 -18.05 4.44
C ALA A 505 26.14 -19.23 5.43
N ARG A 506 24.99 -19.91 5.57
CA ARG A 506 24.85 -21.07 6.46
C ARG A 506 25.65 -22.28 5.98
N LEU A 507 25.69 -22.51 4.67
CA LEU A 507 26.45 -23.60 4.07
C LEU A 507 27.95 -23.43 4.36
N THR A 508 28.48 -22.21 4.20
CA THR A 508 29.88 -21.88 4.54
C THR A 508 30.15 -22.13 6.02
N HIS A 509 29.31 -21.59 6.91
CA HIS A 509 29.47 -21.80 8.36
C HIS A 509 29.44 -23.27 8.78
N ARG A 510 28.60 -24.10 8.15
CA ARG A 510 28.50 -25.53 8.48
C ARG A 510 29.70 -26.33 7.98
N SER A 511 30.30 -25.93 6.87
CA SER A 511 31.44 -26.63 6.27
C SER A 511 32.72 -26.46 7.08
N GLY A 512 32.71 -25.62 8.13
CA GLY A 512 33.89 -25.37 8.98
C GLY A 512 34.97 -24.57 8.28
N ASP A 513 34.74 -24.16 7.04
CA ASP A 513 35.63 -23.27 6.30
C ASP A 513 35.43 -21.85 6.87
N PRO A 514 36.43 -21.27 7.56
CA PRO A 514 36.33 -19.89 7.98
C PRO A 514 36.12 -19.04 6.73
N LEU A 515 35.13 -18.14 6.76
CA LEU A 515 34.95 -17.10 5.74
C LEU A 515 36.30 -16.42 5.53
N ILE A 516 37.01 -16.79 4.47
CA ILE A 516 38.14 -16.01 3.98
C ILE A 516 37.49 -14.72 3.47
N PRO A 517 37.69 -13.57 4.14
CA PRO A 517 37.09 -12.33 3.65
C PRO A 517 37.61 -12.10 2.23
N PRO A 518 36.74 -11.78 1.26
CA PRO A 518 37.18 -11.50 -0.09
C PRO A 518 38.19 -10.36 -0.02
N THR A 519 39.44 -10.68 -0.33
CA THR A 519 40.52 -9.71 -0.30
C THR A 519 40.30 -8.76 -1.47
N SER A 520 40.07 -7.49 -1.14
CA SER A 520 40.05 -6.30 -2.02
C SER A 520 39.03 -6.26 -3.18
N TRP A 521 37.87 -5.65 -2.92
CA TRP A 521 37.04 -4.94 -3.91
C TRP A 521 37.51 -3.49 -4.14
N GLN A 522 38.84 -3.25 -4.18
CA GLN A 522 39.40 -1.93 -4.50
C GLN A 522 39.90 -1.88 -5.95
N ALA A 523 39.35 -0.89 -6.68
CA ALA A 523 39.77 -0.36 -7.99
C ALA A 523 39.23 -1.03 -9.27
N ALA A 524 37.96 -0.76 -9.60
CA ALA A 524 37.48 -0.80 -11.00
C ALA A 524 36.44 0.30 -11.35
N HIS A 525 36.43 1.42 -10.62
CA HIS A 525 35.71 2.63 -11.03
C HIS A 525 36.65 3.84 -10.92
N GLY A 526 37.53 3.91 -11.91
CA GLY A 526 38.40 5.05 -12.18
C GLY A 526 38.43 5.31 -13.68
N GLU A 527 37.27 5.50 -14.31
CA GLU A 527 37.18 6.14 -15.62
C GLU A 527 36.67 7.57 -15.41
N SER A 528 37.63 8.48 -15.57
CA SER A 528 37.48 9.92 -15.64
C SER A 528 36.49 10.33 -16.72
N TYR A 529 35.44 11.05 -16.35
CA TYR A 529 34.74 11.93 -17.27
C TYR A 529 35.66 13.10 -17.64
N PRO A 530 35.92 13.38 -18.92
CA PRO A 530 36.66 14.58 -19.30
C PRO A 530 35.77 15.81 -19.04
N ASN A 531 36.31 16.74 -18.25
CA ASN A 531 35.83 18.12 -18.18
C ASN A 531 35.82 18.72 -19.59
N GLY A 532 34.62 18.98 -20.13
CA GLY A 532 34.43 19.87 -21.26
C GLY A 532 34.41 21.31 -20.77
N GLY A 533 35.52 22.02 -20.97
CA GLY A 533 35.65 23.45 -20.75
C GLY A 533 36.75 24.03 -21.65
N ASP A 534 36.33 24.96 -22.51
CA ASP A 534 37.08 25.96 -23.28
C ASP A 534 37.85 25.56 -24.54
N ALA A 535 37.19 25.76 -25.70
CA ALA A 535 37.65 26.59 -26.82
C ALA A 535 36.47 27.02 -27.71
#